data_AF-A0A523PBT4-F1
#
_entry.id   AF-A0A523PBT4-F1
#
_cell.length_a   1.000
_cell.length_b   1.000
_cell.length_c   1.000
_cell.angle_alpha   90.00
_cell.angle_beta   90.00
_cell.angle_gamma   90.00
#
_symmetry.space_group_name_H-M   'P 1'
#
loop_
_entity.id
_entity.type
_entity.pdbx_description
1 polymer ?
#
loop_
_entity_poly.entity_id
_entity_poly.type
_entity_poly.pdbx_seq_one_letter_code
_entity_poly.pdbx_strand_id
1 'polypeptide(L)'
;MMHPALLVLLGAVLPQSPQSLLPPTPDGWRYERLDFPLSFAPELAFEGFEELRFAPGMSDADSGSYFSYALAIRLEGDIALDIAFFESFLTPYYRGLCESVGASRQLDLDLSGFSVTVKDEGRRFLATIEMVDPFLTGEPLTLFLELYVQPGPRETELLGLASPKPQDAPIWEELHAIGSAWRAARAAPVFLNHVYVVPDAETYAAIAASEFFRETFAVSEERETVRADMSYTGLYFYGEETYFEFLKPDTSPQFGAGRSGLAFGFELEGGTDAAVAALRARGVNTFLAPITREAQGEQVPWFQIMGVESPHVESKLSLFSLEYDPQFLAEWYTDLPPQHGGSIARRHVLERYAAKLDQTELRGSSLLDDVTEVQLELDEAEREHLFTVCDAFGWERDEAADRWTTRGPGVRLVVRPSPGDGPSRGVTGFVMTLRRPVERDPIELGKILLSFEGATATVIVRP
;
A
#
# COMPACT_ATOMS: atom_id res chain seq x y z
N MET A 1 38.52 23.09 2.41
CA MET A 1 37.22 23.80 2.37
C MET A 1 36.78 23.85 0.92
N MET A 2 36.03 22.84 0.48
CA MET A 2 35.43 22.79 -0.86
C MET A 2 33.99 23.28 -0.73
N HIS A 3 33.65 24.36 -1.42
CA HIS A 3 32.25 24.75 -1.65
C HIS A 3 31.64 23.74 -2.62
N PRO A 4 30.47 23.13 -2.33
CA PRO A 4 29.62 22.64 -3.39
C PRO A 4 28.84 23.83 -3.94
N ALA A 5 29.18 24.25 -5.15
CA ALA A 5 28.31 25.15 -5.91
C ALA A 5 27.08 24.36 -6.35
N LEU A 6 25.90 24.77 -5.90
CA LEU A 6 24.64 24.38 -6.53
C LEU A 6 24.65 25.02 -7.93
N LEU A 7 25.10 24.25 -8.91
CA LEU A 7 25.17 24.69 -10.29
C LEU A 7 23.73 24.67 -10.83
N VAL A 8 23.05 25.82 -10.79
CA VAL A 8 21.88 26.06 -11.67
C VAL A 8 22.42 26.03 -13.10
N LEU A 9 22.43 24.84 -13.70
CA LEU A 9 22.86 24.63 -15.07
C LEU A 9 21.86 25.31 -16.00
N LEU A 10 22.29 26.44 -16.55
CA LEU A 10 21.75 27.01 -17.78
C LEU A 10 21.84 25.97 -18.90
N GLY A 11 20.71 25.28 -19.11
CA GLY A 11 20.21 24.80 -20.39
C GLY A 11 21.12 23.93 -21.27
N ALA A 12 20.98 22.60 -21.12
CA ALA A 12 21.00 21.70 -22.27
C ALA A 12 19.79 20.76 -22.14
N VAL A 13 18.92 20.72 -23.16
CA VAL A 13 17.85 19.71 -23.26
C VAL A 13 18.54 18.37 -23.51
N LEU A 14 18.80 17.61 -22.46
CA LEU A 14 19.29 16.25 -22.57
C LEU A 14 18.13 15.34 -22.98
N PRO A 15 18.30 14.45 -23.98
CA PRO A 15 17.28 13.46 -24.30
C PRO A 15 17.07 12.51 -23.12
N GLN A 16 15.81 12.17 -22.84
CA GLN A 16 15.43 11.30 -21.72
C GLN A 16 15.96 9.88 -21.91
N SER A 17 16.57 9.34 -20.84
CA SER A 17 16.93 7.93 -20.76
C SER A 17 15.69 7.03 -20.71
N PRO A 18 15.75 5.78 -21.20
CA PRO A 18 14.65 4.81 -21.11
C PRO A 18 14.24 4.41 -19.68
N GLN A 19 14.91 4.93 -18.65
CA GLN A 19 14.60 4.76 -17.22
C GLN A 19 13.94 6.00 -16.57
N SER A 20 13.45 6.96 -17.37
CA SER A 20 12.74 8.14 -16.88
C SER A 20 11.42 7.77 -16.21
N LEU A 21 11.13 8.34 -15.04
CA LEU A 21 9.86 8.19 -14.34
C LEU A 21 8.77 9.05 -14.98
N LEU A 22 9.14 10.25 -15.43
CA LEU A 22 8.20 11.21 -16.00
C LEU A 22 7.93 10.93 -17.49
N PRO A 23 6.67 11.02 -17.96
CA PRO A 23 6.25 10.77 -19.36
C PRO A 23 6.83 11.84 -20.29
N PRO A 24 7.11 11.69 -21.60
CA PRO A 24 7.86 12.69 -22.41
C PRO A 24 7.61 14.19 -22.14
N THR A 25 8.67 15.01 -22.19
CA THR A 25 8.62 16.45 -21.84
C THR A 25 7.64 17.24 -22.73
N PRO A 26 6.62 17.92 -22.17
CA PRO A 26 5.81 18.85 -22.94
C PRO A 26 6.66 20.02 -23.46
N ASP A 27 6.27 20.61 -24.58
CA ASP A 27 7.02 21.71 -25.19
C ASP A 27 7.23 22.86 -24.20
N GLY A 28 8.48 23.31 -24.05
CA GLY A 28 8.86 24.43 -23.19
C GLY A 28 9.10 24.08 -21.71
N TRP A 29 8.77 22.87 -21.26
CA TRP A 29 9.07 22.44 -19.89
C TRP A 29 10.54 22.07 -19.73
N ARG A 30 11.15 22.45 -18.60
CA ARG A 30 12.56 22.15 -18.31
C ARG A 30 12.66 20.89 -17.45
N TYR A 31 13.52 19.95 -17.84
CA TYR A 31 13.81 18.72 -17.10
C TYR A 31 15.10 18.84 -16.28
N GLU A 32 15.12 18.24 -15.10
CA GLU A 32 16.29 18.10 -14.24
C GLU A 32 16.24 16.75 -13.51
N ARG A 33 17.40 16.21 -13.12
CA ARG A 33 17.52 14.96 -12.37
C ARG A 33 18.58 15.09 -11.30
N LEU A 34 18.29 14.57 -10.12
CA LEU A 34 19.14 14.56 -8.93
C LEU A 34 19.21 13.15 -8.38
N ASP A 35 20.38 12.71 -7.93
CA ASP A 35 20.53 11.42 -7.25
C ASP A 35 20.51 11.64 -5.73
N PHE A 36 19.98 10.68 -4.97
CA PHE A 36 20.09 10.70 -3.52
C PHE A 36 21.50 10.25 -3.06
N PRO A 37 22.00 10.77 -1.92
CA PRO A 37 21.40 11.79 -1.06
C PRO A 37 21.44 13.19 -1.68
N LEU A 38 20.36 13.96 -1.49
CA LEU A 38 20.22 15.30 -2.02
C LEU A 38 21.19 16.26 -1.32
N SER A 39 21.98 17.01 -2.09
CA SER A 39 23.00 17.92 -1.53
C SER A 39 22.44 18.99 -0.59
N PHE A 40 21.17 19.41 -0.79
CA PHE A 40 20.48 20.38 0.05
C PHE A 40 19.68 19.73 1.20
N ALA A 41 19.47 18.41 1.18
CA ALA A 41 18.75 17.68 2.22
C ALA A 41 19.48 16.35 2.55
N PRO A 42 20.73 16.40 3.05
CA PRO A 42 21.55 15.22 3.25
C PRO A 42 21.03 14.26 4.34
N GLU A 43 20.10 14.71 5.18
CA GLU A 43 19.41 13.87 6.16
C GLU A 43 18.39 12.90 5.54
N LEU A 44 17.95 13.16 4.31
CA LEU A 44 17.18 12.23 3.50
C LEU A 44 18.12 11.15 2.92
N ALA A 45 18.54 10.23 3.78
CA ALA A 45 19.51 9.18 3.49
C ALA A 45 18.89 7.98 2.72
N PHE A 46 18.09 8.27 1.70
CA PHE A 46 17.56 7.26 0.80
C PHE A 46 18.55 6.92 -0.32
N GLU A 47 18.36 5.77 -0.94
CA GLU A 47 19.00 5.39 -2.20
C GLU A 47 17.97 5.54 -3.33
N GLY A 48 18.40 6.03 -4.50
CA GLY A 48 17.52 6.27 -5.64
C GLY A 48 17.76 7.64 -6.29
N PHE A 49 16.73 8.18 -6.96
CA PHE A 49 16.83 9.45 -7.69
C PHE A 49 15.50 10.23 -7.74
N GLU A 50 15.61 11.51 -8.04
CA GLU A 50 14.53 12.45 -8.31
C GLU A 50 14.63 13.00 -9.73
N GLU A 51 13.50 13.13 -10.41
CA GLU A 51 13.34 13.87 -11.65
C GLU A 51 12.37 15.03 -11.46
N LEU A 52 12.73 16.20 -11.99
CA LEU A 52 11.97 17.42 -11.88
C LEU A 52 11.57 17.92 -13.26
N ARG A 53 10.41 18.56 -13.32
CA ARG A 53 9.85 19.22 -14.49
C ARG A 53 9.27 20.56 -14.15
N PHE A 54 9.95 21.60 -14.58
CA PHE A 54 9.54 22.98 -14.32
C PHE A 54 8.69 23.51 -15.45
N ALA A 55 7.56 24.12 -15.11
CA ALA A 55 6.73 24.82 -16.06
C ALA A 55 7.50 26.00 -16.70
N PRO A 56 7.17 26.41 -17.92
CA PRO A 56 7.91 27.46 -18.64
C PRO A 56 8.05 28.78 -17.88
N GLY A 57 7.04 29.15 -17.07
CA GLY A 57 7.04 30.36 -16.25
C GLY A 57 7.49 30.18 -14.80
N MET A 58 8.11 29.04 -14.44
CA MET A 58 8.59 28.75 -13.08
C MET A 58 9.39 29.90 -12.46
N SER A 59 10.18 30.61 -13.25
CA SER A 59 11.10 31.68 -12.80
C SER A 59 10.58 33.11 -13.05
N ASP A 60 9.28 33.28 -13.29
CA ASP A 60 8.63 34.57 -13.50
C ASP A 60 7.45 34.74 -12.53
N ALA A 61 7.61 35.63 -11.54
CA ALA A 61 6.61 35.87 -10.49
C ALA A 61 5.23 36.31 -11.03
N ASP A 62 5.21 36.97 -12.19
CA ASP A 62 3.96 37.44 -12.82
C ASP A 62 3.30 36.35 -13.68
N SER A 63 3.95 35.19 -13.85
CA SER A 63 3.43 34.10 -14.67
C SER A 63 2.28 33.34 -13.99
N GLY A 64 1.31 32.92 -14.81
CA GLY A 64 0.29 31.95 -14.41
C GLY A 64 0.84 30.57 -14.03
N SER A 65 2.08 30.26 -14.41
CA SER A 65 2.78 29.01 -14.08
C SER A 65 3.96 29.20 -13.11
N TYR A 66 4.01 30.35 -12.45
CA TYR A 66 5.02 30.65 -11.44
C TYR A 66 5.12 29.56 -10.37
N PHE A 67 6.35 29.19 -10.02
CA PHE A 67 6.67 28.16 -9.02
C PHE A 67 5.92 26.82 -9.23
N SER A 68 5.62 26.45 -10.47
CA SER A 68 4.86 25.23 -10.78
C SER A 68 5.75 24.17 -11.43
N TYR A 69 5.69 22.95 -10.90
CA TYR A 69 6.52 21.84 -11.38
C TYR A 69 5.92 20.47 -11.01
N ALA A 70 6.37 19.44 -11.71
CA ALA A 70 6.19 18.05 -11.29
C ALA A 70 7.53 17.49 -10.80
N LEU A 71 7.49 16.70 -9.74
CA LEU A 71 8.63 15.93 -9.24
C LEU A 71 8.26 14.45 -9.26
N ALA A 72 9.15 13.58 -9.70
CA ALA A 72 8.99 12.13 -9.56
C ALA A 72 10.22 11.56 -8.89
N ILE A 73 10.00 10.75 -7.86
CA ILE A 73 11.07 10.15 -7.06
C ILE A 73 10.95 8.64 -7.16
N ARG A 74 12.08 7.96 -7.26
CA ARG A 74 12.21 6.52 -7.04
C ARG A 74 13.14 6.31 -5.87
N LEU A 75 12.66 5.58 -4.88
CA LEU A 75 13.41 5.15 -3.70
C LEU A 75 13.65 3.64 -3.78
N GLU A 76 14.86 3.20 -3.48
CA GLU A 76 15.14 1.77 -3.30
C GLU A 76 14.50 1.28 -2.00
N GLY A 77 13.81 0.15 -2.09
CA GLY A 77 13.06 -0.48 -1.01
C GLY A 77 11.54 -0.42 -1.18
N ASP A 78 10.89 -1.30 -0.44
CA ASP A 78 9.44 -1.28 -0.20
C ASP A 78 9.18 -0.37 1.00
N ILE A 79 8.83 0.89 0.72
CA ILE A 79 8.72 1.95 1.73
C ILE A 79 7.25 2.34 1.86
N ALA A 80 6.73 2.25 3.08
CA ALA A 80 5.40 2.75 3.39
C ALA A 80 5.39 4.29 3.30
N LEU A 81 4.67 4.83 2.31
CA LEU A 81 4.52 6.28 2.12
C LEU A 81 3.18 6.74 2.72
N ASP A 82 3.17 6.98 4.02
CA ASP A 82 2.03 7.50 4.77
C ASP A 82 2.18 9.00 5.13
N ILE A 83 1.24 9.54 5.89
CA ILE A 83 1.27 10.95 6.34
C ILE A 83 2.58 11.26 7.08
N ALA A 84 3.01 10.39 8.00
CA ALA A 84 4.22 10.60 8.80
C ALA A 84 5.49 10.56 7.93
N PHE A 85 5.53 9.68 6.93
CA PHE A 85 6.58 9.69 5.91
C PHE A 85 6.61 11.03 5.19
N PHE A 86 5.49 11.50 4.64
CA PHE A 86 5.50 12.75 3.86
C PHE A 86 5.87 13.97 4.70
N GLU A 87 5.41 14.06 5.95
CA GLU A 87 5.79 15.16 6.84
C GLU A 87 7.29 15.14 7.16
N SER A 88 7.85 13.97 7.44
CA SER A 88 9.28 13.78 7.73
C SER A 88 10.17 13.89 6.49
N PHE A 89 9.64 13.64 5.29
CA PHE A 89 10.34 13.77 4.02
C PHE A 89 10.33 15.23 3.53
N LEU A 90 9.15 15.84 3.42
CA LEU A 90 8.98 17.17 2.82
C LEU A 90 9.57 18.28 3.69
N THR A 91 9.60 18.11 5.01
CA THR A 91 10.17 19.11 5.94
C THR A 91 11.64 19.38 5.63
N PRO A 92 12.57 18.39 5.73
CA PRO A 92 13.95 18.58 5.32
C PRO A 92 14.13 18.94 3.86
N TYR A 93 13.34 18.34 2.97
CA TYR A 93 13.45 18.59 1.53
C TYR A 93 13.32 20.10 1.23
N TYR A 94 12.22 20.72 1.67
CA TYR A 94 11.95 22.12 1.35
C TYR A 94 12.71 23.09 2.25
N ARG A 95 12.92 22.77 3.54
CA ARG A 95 13.73 23.61 4.43
C ARG A 95 15.17 23.69 3.93
N GLY A 96 15.77 22.52 3.64
CA GLY A 96 17.13 22.43 3.11
C GLY A 96 17.29 23.12 1.75
N LEU A 97 16.29 23.01 0.87
CA LEU A 97 16.25 23.74 -0.39
C LEU A 97 16.28 25.26 -0.18
N CYS A 98 15.44 25.79 0.72
CA CYS A 98 15.43 27.21 1.06
C CYS A 98 16.78 27.68 1.61
N GLU A 99 17.34 26.97 2.57
CA GLU A 99 18.62 27.32 3.21
C GLU A 99 19.77 27.30 2.19
N SER A 100 19.86 26.24 1.37
CA SER A 100 20.92 26.08 0.38
C SER A 100 20.86 27.14 -0.71
N VAL A 101 19.68 27.36 -1.30
CA VAL A 101 19.49 28.35 -2.37
C VAL A 101 19.62 29.77 -1.81
N GLY A 102 19.04 30.06 -0.64
CA GLY A 102 19.15 31.34 0.05
C GLY A 102 20.61 31.71 0.34
N ALA A 103 21.39 30.78 0.90
CA ALA A 103 22.83 30.98 1.11
C ALA A 103 23.59 31.23 -0.21
N SER A 104 23.30 30.47 -1.25
CA SER A 104 23.95 30.64 -2.57
C SER A 104 23.67 32.02 -3.21
N ARG A 105 22.50 32.60 -2.91
CA ARG A 105 22.05 33.90 -3.41
C ARG A 105 22.30 35.06 -2.44
N GLN A 106 22.86 34.78 -1.26
CA GLN A 106 23.07 35.76 -0.19
C GLN A 106 21.76 36.44 0.26
N LEU A 107 20.67 35.67 0.29
CA LEU A 107 19.37 36.09 0.81
C LEU A 107 19.27 35.71 2.29
N ASP A 108 18.81 36.65 3.12
CA ASP A 108 18.46 36.40 4.52
C ASP A 108 16.98 35.98 4.57
N LEU A 109 16.74 34.67 4.61
CA LEU A 109 15.41 34.09 4.53
C LEU A 109 14.86 33.82 5.93
N ASP A 110 13.70 34.39 6.25
CA ASP A 110 12.97 34.06 7.48
C ASP A 110 12.19 32.76 7.32
N LEU A 111 12.67 31.68 7.94
CA LEU A 111 12.04 30.35 7.93
C LEU A 111 11.21 30.06 9.18
N SER A 112 10.91 31.08 10.01
CA SER A 112 10.14 30.91 11.24
C SER A 112 8.68 30.48 10.98
N GLY A 113 8.13 30.84 9.82
CA GLY A 113 6.80 30.42 9.36
C GLY A 113 6.78 29.07 8.64
N PHE A 114 7.92 28.37 8.51
CA PHE A 114 7.96 27.14 7.73
C PHE A 114 7.13 26.03 8.39
N SER A 115 6.22 25.41 7.63
CA SER A 115 5.45 24.26 8.08
C SER A 115 5.03 23.36 6.92
N VAL A 116 4.80 22.08 7.23
CA VAL A 116 4.25 21.08 6.31
C VAL A 116 3.01 20.49 6.96
N THR A 117 1.94 20.33 6.19
CA THR A 117 0.75 19.59 6.60
C THR A 117 0.34 18.66 5.49
N VAL A 118 0.05 17.40 5.82
CA VAL A 118 -0.33 16.37 4.85
C VAL A 118 -1.71 15.80 5.19
N LYS A 119 -2.52 15.54 4.17
CA LYS A 119 -3.82 14.87 4.28
C LYS A 119 -3.87 13.67 3.35
N ASP A 120 -4.42 12.55 3.80
CA ASP A 120 -4.67 11.36 2.99
C ASP A 120 -6.10 11.43 2.42
N GLU A 121 -6.25 11.39 1.09
CA GLU A 121 -7.54 11.30 0.39
C GLU A 121 -7.82 9.89 -0.17
N GLY A 122 -7.00 8.90 0.20
CA GLY A 122 -7.08 7.49 -0.18
C GLY A 122 -6.52 7.16 -1.56
N ARG A 123 -6.63 8.06 -2.54
CA ARG A 123 -6.01 7.88 -3.88
C ARG A 123 -4.72 8.68 -4.07
N ARG A 124 -4.49 9.63 -3.17
CA ARG A 124 -3.39 10.60 -3.20
C ARG A 124 -3.29 11.24 -1.83
N PHE A 125 -2.16 11.90 -1.60
CA PHE A 125 -1.97 12.79 -0.46
C PHE A 125 -1.98 14.25 -0.94
N LEU A 126 -2.57 15.12 -0.14
CA LEU A 126 -2.51 16.56 -0.35
C LEU A 126 -1.58 17.17 0.70
N ALA A 127 -0.50 17.81 0.26
CA ALA A 127 0.40 18.53 1.14
C ALA A 127 0.28 20.05 0.93
N THR A 128 0.34 20.79 2.03
CA THR A 128 0.49 22.25 2.04
C THR A 128 1.79 22.58 2.74
N ILE A 129 2.61 23.40 2.09
CA ILE A 129 3.93 23.79 2.58
C ILE A 129 3.95 25.30 2.68
N GLU A 130 4.00 25.81 3.91
CA GLU A 130 4.28 27.22 4.16
C GLU A 130 5.80 27.39 4.11
N MET A 131 6.29 28.18 3.17
CA MET A 131 7.71 28.42 2.96
C MET A 131 7.95 29.86 2.49
N VAL A 132 9.16 30.14 2.03
CA VAL A 132 9.51 31.37 1.31
C VAL A 132 9.98 30.97 -0.09
N ASP A 133 9.85 31.85 -1.08
CA ASP A 133 10.48 31.62 -2.38
C ASP A 133 11.98 31.87 -2.29
N PRO A 134 12.84 30.83 -2.37
CA PRO A 134 14.27 31.04 -2.27
C PRO A 134 14.91 31.42 -3.62
N PHE A 135 14.17 31.35 -4.73
CA PHE A 135 14.72 31.49 -6.08
C PHE A 135 14.62 32.90 -6.64
N LEU A 136 13.59 33.67 -6.32
CA LEU A 136 13.35 34.97 -6.96
C LEU A 136 13.13 36.11 -5.95
N THR A 137 12.17 35.98 -5.04
CA THR A 137 11.66 37.10 -4.24
C THR A 137 12.13 37.11 -2.80
N GLY A 138 12.35 35.94 -2.17
CA GLY A 138 12.57 35.83 -0.72
C GLY A 138 11.30 36.03 0.11
N GLU A 139 10.14 36.19 -0.53
CA GLU A 139 8.85 36.45 0.13
C GLU A 139 8.14 35.15 0.53
N PRO A 140 7.20 35.19 1.50
CA PRO A 140 6.37 34.04 1.86
C PRO A 140 5.63 33.43 0.67
N LEU A 141 5.58 32.10 0.63
CA LEU A 141 4.99 31.30 -0.41
C LEU A 141 4.29 30.08 0.20
N THR A 142 2.99 29.94 -0.05
CA THR A 142 2.25 28.70 0.23
C THR A 142 2.28 27.82 -1.00
N LEU A 143 2.80 26.60 -0.88
CA LEU A 143 2.93 25.64 -1.97
C LEU A 143 1.98 24.46 -1.74
N PHE A 144 1.15 24.16 -2.74
CA PHE A 144 0.24 23.00 -2.71
C PHE A 144 0.84 21.86 -3.52
N LEU A 145 0.82 20.65 -2.97
CA LEU A 145 1.27 19.42 -3.62
C LEU A 145 0.15 18.37 -3.67
N GLU A 146 -0.05 17.77 -4.83
CA GLU A 146 -0.75 16.49 -4.98
C GLU A 146 0.29 15.37 -5.13
N LEU A 147 0.25 14.38 -4.23
CA LEU A 147 1.23 13.31 -4.13
C LEU A 147 0.60 11.96 -4.45
N TYR A 148 1.18 11.22 -5.39
CA TYR A 148 0.73 9.89 -5.81
C TYR A 148 1.82 8.87 -5.53
N VAL A 149 1.41 7.72 -4.98
CA VAL A 149 2.33 6.63 -4.61
C VAL A 149 2.12 5.47 -5.57
N GLN A 150 3.21 4.94 -6.10
CA GLN A 150 3.25 3.67 -6.79
C GLN A 150 4.20 2.74 -6.00
N PRO A 151 3.66 1.89 -5.13
CA PRO A 151 4.48 0.96 -4.39
C PRO A 151 4.92 -0.19 -5.30
N GLY A 152 6.07 -0.76 -4.98
CA GLY A 152 6.66 -1.87 -5.71
C GLY A 152 7.46 -2.78 -4.78
N PRO A 153 7.77 -4.01 -5.21
CA PRO A 153 8.38 -5.02 -4.34
C PRO A 153 9.83 -4.72 -3.93
N ARG A 154 10.52 -3.85 -4.68
CA ARG A 154 11.93 -3.47 -4.45
C ARG A 154 12.19 -1.98 -4.57
N GLU A 155 11.25 -1.24 -5.14
CA GLU A 155 11.38 0.19 -5.40
C GLU A 155 10.00 0.80 -5.16
N THR A 156 9.99 1.96 -4.53
CA THR A 156 8.79 2.76 -4.30
C THR A 156 8.90 4.04 -5.09
N GLU A 157 7.90 4.34 -5.91
CA GLU A 157 7.86 5.57 -6.69
C GLU A 157 6.83 6.55 -6.14
N LEU A 158 7.16 7.82 -6.22
CA LEU A 158 6.33 8.95 -5.83
C LEU A 158 6.25 9.93 -6.99
N LEU A 159 5.07 10.51 -7.23
CA LEU A 159 4.90 11.70 -8.06
C LEU A 159 4.32 12.82 -7.20
N GLY A 160 4.92 14.00 -7.25
CA GLY A 160 4.36 15.25 -6.73
C GLY A 160 4.03 16.23 -7.85
N LEU A 161 2.83 16.80 -7.82
CA LEU A 161 2.42 17.92 -8.66
C LEU A 161 2.34 19.17 -7.78
N ALA A 162 3.19 20.16 -8.03
CA ALA A 162 3.38 21.30 -7.14
C ALA A 162 3.01 22.61 -7.82
N SER A 163 2.23 23.45 -7.14
CA SER A 163 1.97 24.84 -7.55
C SER A 163 1.49 25.68 -6.36
N PRO A 164 1.87 26.97 -6.28
CA PRO A 164 1.24 27.91 -5.33
C PRO A 164 -0.10 28.45 -5.86
N LYS A 165 -0.48 28.11 -7.10
CA LYS A 165 -1.70 28.61 -7.71
C LYS A 165 -2.92 27.87 -7.14
N PRO A 166 -4.08 28.52 -7.05
CA PRO A 166 -5.34 27.87 -6.71
C PRO A 166 -5.60 26.63 -7.57
N GLN A 167 -6.26 25.61 -7.01
CA GLN A 167 -6.50 24.30 -7.67
C GLN A 167 -7.32 24.38 -8.97
N ASP A 168 -8.03 25.48 -9.20
CA ASP A 168 -8.79 25.76 -10.43
C ASP A 168 -8.00 26.57 -11.47
N ALA A 169 -6.73 26.90 -11.20
CA ALA A 169 -5.89 27.62 -12.14
C ALA A 169 -5.48 26.72 -13.34
N PRO A 170 -5.35 27.29 -14.56
CA PRO A 170 -5.06 26.50 -15.77
C PRO A 170 -3.81 25.62 -15.72
N ILE A 171 -2.78 26.01 -14.94
CA ILE A 171 -1.56 25.22 -14.79
C ILE A 171 -1.81 23.82 -14.21
N TRP A 172 -2.86 23.66 -13.40
CA TRP A 172 -3.24 22.36 -12.86
C TRP A 172 -3.70 21.38 -13.93
N GLU A 173 -4.30 21.85 -15.03
CA GLU A 173 -4.66 20.97 -16.16
C GLU A 173 -3.40 20.32 -16.78
N GLU A 174 -2.32 21.08 -16.94
CA GLU A 174 -1.04 20.57 -17.46
C GLU A 174 -0.38 19.61 -16.46
N LEU A 175 -0.39 19.94 -15.16
CA LEU A 175 0.13 19.07 -14.10
C LEU A 175 -0.65 17.75 -14.03
N HIS A 176 -1.98 17.81 -14.09
CA HIS A 176 -2.85 16.63 -14.10
C HIS A 176 -2.67 15.79 -15.36
N ALA A 177 -2.34 16.39 -16.50
CA ALA A 177 -1.96 15.65 -17.70
C ALA A 177 -0.66 14.84 -17.48
N ILE A 178 0.36 15.46 -16.86
CA ILE A 178 1.59 14.75 -16.47
C ILE A 178 1.26 13.61 -15.49
N GLY A 179 0.47 13.87 -14.46
CA GLY A 179 0.09 12.86 -13.46
C GLY A 179 -0.76 11.73 -14.03
N SER A 180 -1.64 12.02 -14.99
CA SER A 180 -2.43 11.00 -15.67
C SER A 180 -1.55 10.11 -16.55
N ALA A 181 -0.60 10.69 -17.30
CA ALA A 181 0.34 9.93 -18.10
C ALA A 181 1.33 9.11 -17.25
N TRP A 182 1.77 9.64 -16.11
CA TRP A 182 2.59 8.90 -15.13
C TRP A 182 1.83 7.69 -14.60
N ARG A 183 0.59 7.86 -14.13
CA ARG A 183 -0.24 6.74 -13.63
C ARG A 183 -0.55 5.70 -14.71
N ALA A 184 -0.87 6.14 -15.92
CA ALA A 184 -1.19 5.24 -17.04
C ALA A 184 0.01 4.38 -17.50
N ALA A 185 1.24 4.81 -17.22
CA ALA A 185 2.45 4.06 -17.53
C ALA A 185 2.77 2.95 -16.50
N ARG A 186 2.00 2.85 -15.42
CA ARG A 186 2.23 1.91 -14.31
C ARG A 186 1.06 0.95 -14.20
N ALA A 187 1.38 -0.31 -13.90
CA ALA A 187 0.36 -1.29 -13.56
C ALA A 187 -0.26 -0.94 -12.20
N ALA A 188 -1.57 -1.13 -12.07
CA ALA A 188 -2.24 -1.00 -10.78
C ALA A 188 -1.59 -1.97 -9.77
N PRO A 189 -1.15 -1.49 -8.59
CA PRO A 189 -0.61 -2.36 -7.56
C PRO A 189 -1.65 -3.41 -7.13
N VAL A 190 -1.16 -4.63 -6.88
CA VAL A 190 -1.98 -5.71 -6.32
C VAL A 190 -1.39 -6.06 -4.97
N PHE A 191 -2.17 -5.88 -3.91
CA PHE A 191 -1.74 -6.07 -2.54
C PHE A 191 -2.25 -7.40 -1.97
N LEU A 192 -1.70 -7.86 -0.85
CA LEU A 192 -2.40 -8.84 0.00
C LEU A 192 -3.49 -8.11 0.79
N ASN A 193 -4.75 -8.48 0.62
CA ASN A 193 -5.84 -7.99 1.48
C ASN A 193 -5.83 -8.73 2.82
N HIS A 194 -5.90 -10.06 2.77
CA HIS A 194 -5.81 -10.91 3.96
C HIS A 194 -5.39 -12.34 3.63
N VAL A 195 -4.99 -13.06 4.68
CA VAL A 195 -4.82 -14.52 4.68
C VAL A 195 -5.87 -15.14 5.58
N TYR A 196 -6.43 -16.29 5.19
CA TYR A 196 -7.28 -17.07 6.08
C TYR A 196 -6.80 -18.51 6.25
N VAL A 197 -7.07 -19.08 7.41
CA VAL A 197 -6.89 -20.50 7.73
C VAL A 197 -8.17 -21.04 8.36
N VAL A 198 -8.57 -22.26 8.00
CA VAL A 198 -9.66 -23.00 8.66
C VAL A 198 -9.04 -24.02 9.63
N PRO A 199 -8.86 -23.69 10.91
CA PRO A 199 -8.36 -24.64 11.89
C PRO A 199 -9.40 -25.74 12.22
N ASP A 200 -8.98 -26.75 12.99
CA ASP A 200 -9.94 -27.65 13.64
C ASP A 200 -10.73 -26.94 14.76
N ALA A 201 -11.84 -27.55 15.19
CA ALA A 201 -12.77 -26.93 16.13
C ALA A 201 -12.15 -26.64 17.51
N GLU A 202 -11.23 -27.47 17.99
CA GLU A 202 -10.53 -27.27 19.26
C GLU A 202 -9.58 -26.07 19.17
N THR A 203 -8.80 -26.01 18.11
CA THR A 203 -7.90 -24.90 17.80
C THR A 203 -8.67 -23.59 17.63
N TYR A 204 -9.79 -23.60 16.91
CA TYR A 204 -10.66 -22.43 16.77
C TYR A 204 -11.16 -21.92 18.13
N ALA A 205 -11.65 -22.82 18.98
CA ALA A 205 -12.14 -22.47 20.31
C ALA A 205 -11.02 -21.91 21.21
N ALA A 206 -9.80 -22.45 21.12
CA ALA A 206 -8.65 -21.94 21.85
C ALA A 206 -8.29 -20.50 21.42
N ILE A 207 -8.31 -20.22 20.11
CA ILE A 207 -8.05 -18.87 19.58
C ILE A 207 -9.15 -17.90 20.04
N ALA A 208 -10.43 -18.28 19.93
CA ALA A 208 -11.56 -17.46 20.37
C ALA A 208 -11.50 -17.11 21.86
N ALA A 209 -10.99 -18.03 22.70
CA ALA A 209 -10.85 -17.85 24.14
C ALA A 209 -9.62 -17.01 24.55
N SER A 210 -8.70 -16.70 23.63
CA SER A 210 -7.45 -16.01 23.94
C SER A 210 -7.66 -14.53 24.27
N GLU A 211 -7.54 -14.17 25.55
CA GLU A 211 -7.57 -12.76 26.00
C GLU A 211 -6.46 -11.93 25.34
N PHE A 212 -5.27 -12.50 25.17
CA PHE A 212 -4.17 -11.77 24.53
C PHE A 212 -4.52 -11.34 23.10
N PHE A 213 -5.16 -12.23 22.33
CA PHE A 213 -5.56 -11.91 20.97
C PHE A 213 -6.62 -10.81 20.94
N ARG A 214 -7.62 -10.89 21.82
CA ARG A 214 -8.76 -9.96 21.86
C ARG A 214 -8.42 -8.58 22.42
N GLU A 215 -7.53 -8.51 23.40
CA GLU A 215 -7.37 -7.31 24.24
C GLU A 215 -6.01 -6.63 24.05
N THR A 216 -5.03 -7.30 23.44
CA THR A 216 -3.67 -6.76 23.31
C THR A 216 -3.14 -6.84 21.89
N PHE A 217 -3.36 -7.95 21.20
CA PHE A 217 -2.68 -8.21 19.94
C PHE A 217 -3.22 -7.36 18.79
N ALA A 218 -4.53 -7.36 18.57
CA ALA A 218 -5.16 -6.63 17.48
C ALA A 218 -6.61 -6.26 17.84
N VAL A 219 -7.15 -5.24 17.18
CA VAL A 219 -8.61 -5.10 17.08
C VAL A 219 -9.16 -6.37 16.43
N SER A 220 -10.15 -6.98 17.07
CA SER A 220 -10.70 -8.25 16.60
C SER A 220 -12.18 -8.44 16.90
N GLU A 221 -12.84 -9.27 16.08
CA GLU A 221 -14.22 -9.70 16.27
C GLU A 221 -14.41 -11.17 15.85
N GLU A 222 -15.26 -11.91 16.56
CA GLU A 222 -15.94 -13.09 15.97
C GLU A 222 -17.17 -12.57 15.24
N ARG A 223 -17.27 -12.87 13.94
CA ARG A 223 -18.37 -12.38 13.11
C ARG A 223 -18.98 -13.51 12.31
N GLU A 224 -20.30 -13.60 12.38
CA GLU A 224 -21.10 -14.30 11.37
C GLU A 224 -21.35 -13.35 10.19
N THR A 225 -20.88 -13.75 9.02
CA THR A 225 -21.07 -13.00 7.77
C THR A 225 -22.21 -13.64 7.00
N VAL A 226 -23.31 -12.91 6.85
CA VAL A 226 -24.49 -13.34 6.07
C VAL A 226 -24.45 -12.66 4.70
N ARG A 227 -24.21 -13.45 3.66
CA ARG A 227 -24.32 -13.03 2.25
C ARG A 227 -25.60 -13.58 1.64
N ALA A 228 -25.95 -13.08 0.46
CA ALA A 228 -27.11 -13.58 -0.29
C ALA A 228 -27.00 -15.07 -0.68
N ASP A 229 -25.78 -15.60 -0.80
CA ASP A 229 -25.49 -16.96 -1.28
C ASP A 229 -25.04 -17.95 -0.20
N MET A 230 -24.47 -17.46 0.92
CA MET A 230 -23.94 -18.30 1.99
C MET A 230 -23.86 -17.55 3.32
N SER A 231 -23.65 -18.31 4.40
CA SER A 231 -23.27 -17.75 5.70
C SER A 231 -22.07 -18.51 6.26
N TYR A 232 -21.22 -17.82 7.00
CA TYR A 232 -20.04 -18.41 7.64
C TYR A 232 -19.61 -17.57 8.84
N THR A 233 -18.91 -18.19 9.78
CA THR A 233 -18.37 -17.51 10.97
C THR A 233 -16.84 -17.49 10.92
N GLY A 234 -16.23 -16.39 11.35
CA GLY A 234 -14.77 -16.25 11.43
C GLY A 234 -14.34 -15.37 12.59
N LEU A 235 -13.09 -15.53 13.00
CA LEU A 235 -12.36 -14.60 13.86
C LEU A 235 -11.50 -13.72 12.97
N TYR A 236 -11.62 -12.41 13.11
CA TYR A 236 -10.95 -11.40 12.27
C TYR A 236 -10.00 -10.59 13.13
N PHE A 237 -8.78 -10.37 12.66
CA PHE A 237 -7.74 -9.60 13.36
C PHE A 237 -7.19 -8.50 12.47
N TYR A 238 -7.52 -7.25 12.78
CA TYR A 238 -7.29 -6.10 11.89
C TYR A 238 -5.95 -5.42 12.18
N GLY A 239 -5.12 -5.32 11.15
CA GLY A 239 -3.90 -4.51 11.11
C GLY A 239 -4.13 -3.11 10.57
N GLU A 240 -3.08 -2.52 10.00
CA GLU A 240 -3.16 -1.22 9.32
C GLU A 240 -3.70 -1.38 7.89
N GLU A 241 -3.05 -2.18 7.04
CA GLU A 241 -3.42 -2.40 5.63
C GLU A 241 -3.95 -3.81 5.34
N THR A 242 -3.64 -4.76 6.23
CA THR A 242 -3.90 -6.18 6.09
C THR A 242 -4.62 -6.71 7.33
N TYR A 243 -5.21 -7.88 7.19
CA TYR A 243 -5.76 -8.62 8.32
C TYR A 243 -5.57 -10.11 8.09
N PHE A 244 -5.86 -10.90 9.12
CA PHE A 244 -5.94 -12.35 8.96
C PHE A 244 -7.19 -12.90 9.62
N GLU A 245 -7.62 -14.05 9.11
CA GLU A 245 -8.82 -14.72 9.56
C GLU A 245 -8.54 -16.15 10.01
N PHE A 246 -9.19 -16.55 11.09
CA PHE A 246 -9.43 -17.96 11.38
C PHE A 246 -10.91 -18.23 11.13
N LEU A 247 -11.22 -18.98 10.07
CA LEU A 247 -12.59 -19.32 9.73
C LEU A 247 -13.06 -20.54 10.51
N LYS A 248 -14.30 -20.51 10.98
CA LYS A 248 -14.87 -21.58 11.79
C LYS A 248 -15.16 -22.80 10.92
N PRO A 249 -14.57 -23.97 11.24
CA PRO A 249 -14.79 -25.16 10.44
C PRO A 249 -16.27 -25.55 10.44
N ASP A 250 -16.72 -26.11 9.32
CA ASP A 250 -18.04 -26.72 9.13
C ASP A 250 -19.25 -25.78 9.26
N THR A 251 -19.02 -24.45 9.30
CA THR A 251 -20.11 -23.45 9.20
C THR A 251 -20.61 -23.23 7.78
N SER A 252 -19.83 -23.69 6.78
CA SER A 252 -20.16 -23.66 5.36
C SER A 252 -19.51 -24.85 4.65
N PRO A 253 -20.13 -25.41 3.60
CA PRO A 253 -19.52 -26.45 2.75
C PRO A 253 -18.16 -26.04 2.15
N GLN A 254 -17.87 -24.73 2.08
CA GLN A 254 -16.62 -24.20 1.54
C GLN A 254 -15.45 -24.25 2.54
N PHE A 255 -15.75 -24.28 3.85
CA PHE A 255 -14.76 -24.09 4.93
C PHE A 255 -14.61 -25.34 5.80
N GLY A 256 -14.03 -26.39 5.22
CA GLY A 256 -13.56 -27.56 5.96
C GLY A 256 -12.18 -27.33 6.57
N ALA A 257 -11.90 -27.97 7.72
CA ALA A 257 -10.62 -27.86 8.42
C ALA A 257 -9.42 -28.21 7.50
N GLY A 258 -8.33 -27.46 7.65
CA GLY A 258 -7.13 -27.57 6.82
C GLY A 258 -7.20 -26.85 5.48
N ARG A 259 -8.31 -26.16 5.16
CA ARG A 259 -8.36 -25.21 4.04
C ARG A 259 -7.76 -23.86 4.44
N SER A 260 -7.27 -23.13 3.44
CA SER A 260 -6.69 -21.81 3.60
C SER A 260 -6.85 -21.00 2.32
N GLY A 261 -6.58 -19.71 2.38
CA GLY A 261 -6.58 -18.90 1.17
C GLY A 261 -5.91 -17.54 1.32
N LEU A 262 -5.66 -16.94 0.17
CA LEU A 262 -5.10 -15.61 0.01
C LEU A 262 -6.11 -14.74 -0.73
N ALA A 263 -6.44 -13.61 -0.12
CA ALA A 263 -7.20 -12.56 -0.76
C ALA A 263 -6.24 -11.48 -1.23
N PHE A 264 -6.28 -11.15 -2.51
CA PHE A 264 -5.61 -9.99 -3.07
C PHE A 264 -6.51 -8.75 -2.99
N GLY A 265 -5.92 -7.56 -2.90
CA GLY A 265 -6.64 -6.29 -2.81
C GLY A 265 -6.32 -5.36 -3.97
N PHE A 266 -7.36 -4.71 -4.50
CA PHE A 266 -7.24 -3.63 -5.47
C PHE A 266 -7.77 -2.33 -4.87
N GLU A 267 -6.96 -1.27 -4.96
CA GLU A 267 -7.29 0.05 -4.37
C GLU A 267 -7.54 1.12 -5.44
N LEU A 268 -7.60 0.70 -6.70
CA LEU A 268 -7.98 1.51 -7.85
C LEU A 268 -9.18 0.85 -8.55
N GLU A 269 -10.19 1.65 -8.86
CA GLU A 269 -11.39 1.17 -9.58
C GLU A 269 -10.99 0.54 -10.91
N GLY A 270 -11.56 -0.63 -11.20
CA GLY A 270 -11.26 -1.41 -12.40
C GLY A 270 -9.99 -2.27 -12.28
N GLY A 271 -9.35 -2.32 -11.10
CA GLY A 271 -8.20 -3.20 -10.85
C GLY A 271 -8.54 -4.67 -11.08
N THR A 272 -9.74 -5.10 -10.71
CA THR A 272 -10.28 -6.44 -10.93
C THR A 272 -10.37 -6.78 -12.41
N ASP A 273 -10.91 -5.87 -13.24
CA ASP A 273 -11.03 -6.10 -14.68
C ASP A 273 -9.66 -6.24 -15.36
N ALA A 274 -8.70 -5.40 -14.95
CA ALA A 274 -7.32 -5.50 -15.42
C ALA A 274 -6.67 -6.83 -15.03
N ALA A 275 -6.86 -7.27 -13.78
CA ALA A 275 -6.38 -8.55 -13.29
C ALA A 275 -7.00 -9.74 -14.03
N VAL A 276 -8.32 -9.74 -14.27
CA VAL A 276 -9.00 -10.77 -15.07
C VAL A 276 -8.42 -10.84 -16.48
N ALA A 277 -8.20 -9.70 -17.13
CA ALA A 277 -7.60 -9.68 -18.46
C ALA A 277 -6.18 -10.28 -18.46
N ALA A 278 -5.36 -9.92 -17.46
CA ALA A 278 -3.99 -10.42 -17.32
C ALA A 278 -3.93 -11.94 -17.03
N LEU A 279 -4.85 -12.45 -16.20
CA LEU A 279 -4.98 -13.88 -15.86
C LEU A 279 -5.49 -14.69 -17.04
N ARG A 280 -6.54 -14.23 -17.73
CA ARG A 280 -7.07 -14.90 -18.93
C ARG A 280 -6.03 -15.00 -20.04
N ALA A 281 -5.21 -13.97 -20.23
CA ALA A 281 -4.11 -13.99 -21.19
C ALA A 281 -3.06 -15.08 -20.89
N ARG A 282 -3.01 -15.56 -19.64
CA ARG A 282 -2.14 -16.65 -19.17
C ARG A 282 -2.86 -17.99 -19.02
N GLY A 283 -4.11 -18.10 -19.50
CA GLY A 283 -4.89 -19.32 -19.44
C GLY A 283 -5.47 -19.65 -18.05
N VAL A 284 -5.49 -18.68 -17.13
CA VAL A 284 -6.08 -18.85 -15.80
C VAL A 284 -7.56 -18.47 -15.86
N ASN A 285 -8.42 -19.38 -15.39
CA ASN A 285 -9.85 -19.15 -15.31
C ASN A 285 -10.21 -18.38 -14.04
N THR A 286 -11.12 -17.42 -14.18
CA THR A 286 -11.65 -16.63 -13.09
C THR A 286 -13.16 -16.55 -13.16
N PHE A 287 -13.80 -16.26 -12.03
CA PHE A 287 -15.19 -15.87 -11.96
C PHE A 287 -15.32 -14.56 -11.18
N LEU A 288 -16.33 -13.76 -11.53
CA LEU A 288 -16.65 -12.50 -10.87
C LEU A 288 -18.02 -12.59 -10.22
N ALA A 289 -18.16 -12.02 -9.04
CA ALA A 289 -19.46 -11.81 -8.41
C ALA A 289 -19.47 -10.51 -7.58
N PRO A 290 -20.56 -9.73 -7.59
CA PRO A 290 -20.76 -8.70 -6.59
C PRO A 290 -21.11 -9.36 -5.26
N ILE A 291 -20.44 -8.93 -4.19
CA ILE A 291 -20.71 -9.36 -2.82
C ILE A 291 -21.38 -8.22 -2.07
N THR A 292 -22.49 -8.55 -1.42
CA THR A 292 -23.21 -7.65 -0.52
C THR A 292 -23.03 -8.12 0.91
N ARG A 293 -23.33 -7.24 1.85
CA ARG A 293 -23.45 -7.60 3.26
C ARG A 293 -24.66 -6.95 3.89
N GLU A 294 -25.17 -7.57 4.94
CA GLU A 294 -26.21 -6.96 5.75
C GLU A 294 -25.63 -5.80 6.58
N ALA A 295 -26.31 -4.66 6.55
CA ALA A 295 -26.10 -3.50 7.40
C ALA A 295 -27.46 -2.89 7.75
N GLN A 296 -27.75 -2.76 9.05
CA GLN A 296 -29.00 -2.17 9.55
C GLN A 296 -30.28 -2.78 8.94
N GLY A 297 -30.24 -4.08 8.59
CA GLY A 297 -31.38 -4.81 8.01
C GLY A 297 -31.51 -4.72 6.48
N GLU A 298 -30.61 -4.02 5.80
CA GLU A 298 -30.55 -3.92 4.33
C GLU A 298 -29.24 -4.52 3.79
N GLN A 299 -29.25 -4.94 2.52
CA GLN A 299 -28.05 -5.39 1.84
C GLN A 299 -27.37 -4.20 1.18
N VAL A 300 -26.15 -3.89 1.62
CA VAL A 300 -25.32 -2.84 1.02
C VAL A 300 -24.26 -3.46 0.10
N PRO A 301 -23.91 -2.82 -1.03
CA PRO A 301 -22.75 -3.20 -1.83
C PRO A 301 -21.50 -3.21 -0.96
N TRP A 302 -20.68 -4.25 -1.08
CA TRP A 302 -19.49 -4.41 -0.25
C TRP A 302 -18.22 -4.45 -1.08
N PHE A 303 -18.11 -5.42 -1.98
CA PHE A 303 -16.98 -5.55 -2.89
C PHE A 303 -17.33 -6.43 -4.09
N GLN A 304 -16.56 -6.29 -5.16
CA GLN A 304 -16.51 -7.31 -6.20
C GLN A 304 -15.48 -8.37 -5.83
N ILE A 305 -15.88 -9.63 -5.86
CA ILE A 305 -14.95 -10.76 -5.73
C ILE A 305 -14.51 -11.22 -7.12
N MET A 306 -13.22 -11.46 -7.29
CA MET A 306 -12.70 -12.34 -8.34
C MET A 306 -12.19 -13.61 -7.70
N GLY A 307 -12.81 -14.75 -7.98
CA GLY A 307 -12.26 -16.05 -7.61
C GLY A 307 -11.40 -16.61 -8.73
N VAL A 308 -10.29 -17.26 -8.36
CA VAL A 308 -9.40 -17.98 -9.29
C VAL A 308 -9.69 -19.48 -9.17
N GLU A 309 -9.90 -20.15 -10.29
CA GLU A 309 -10.19 -21.59 -10.30
C GLU A 309 -8.96 -22.39 -9.89
N SER A 310 -9.08 -23.20 -8.84
CA SER A 310 -8.00 -24.08 -8.35
C SER A 310 -7.58 -25.10 -9.41
N PRO A 311 -6.30 -25.52 -9.43
CA PRO A 311 -5.81 -26.48 -10.41
C PRO A 311 -6.42 -27.88 -10.23
N HIS A 312 -6.89 -28.22 -9.03
CA HIS A 312 -7.58 -29.48 -8.75
C HIS A 312 -8.52 -29.38 -7.54
N VAL A 313 -9.46 -30.33 -7.43
CA VAL A 313 -10.55 -30.32 -6.42
C VAL A 313 -10.02 -30.50 -4.98
N GLU A 314 -8.85 -31.11 -4.83
CA GLU A 314 -8.23 -31.39 -3.53
C GLU A 314 -7.41 -30.22 -2.98
N SER A 315 -7.24 -29.16 -3.78
CA SER A 315 -6.47 -27.97 -3.44
C SER A 315 -6.89 -27.41 -2.08
N LYS A 316 -5.88 -27.14 -1.25
CA LYS A 316 -6.07 -26.57 0.09
C LYS A 316 -5.90 -25.05 0.11
N LEU A 317 -5.40 -24.49 -0.99
CA LEU A 317 -5.24 -23.05 -1.18
C LEU A 317 -6.33 -22.51 -2.11
N SER A 318 -7.09 -21.53 -1.63
CA SER A 318 -7.98 -20.71 -2.46
C SER A 318 -7.35 -19.36 -2.75
N LEU A 319 -7.43 -18.91 -4.01
CA LEU A 319 -6.96 -17.59 -4.43
C LEU A 319 -8.14 -16.76 -4.92
N PHE A 320 -8.25 -15.55 -4.42
CA PHE A 320 -9.32 -14.63 -4.78
C PHE A 320 -8.90 -13.19 -4.54
N SER A 321 -9.70 -12.22 -4.96
CA SER A 321 -9.45 -10.80 -4.68
C SER A 321 -10.70 -10.08 -4.23
N LEU A 322 -10.48 -8.94 -3.58
CA LEU A 322 -11.48 -7.96 -3.20
C LEU A 322 -11.14 -6.61 -3.86
N GLU A 323 -12.10 -6.05 -4.58
CA GLU A 323 -12.16 -4.62 -4.90
C GLU A 323 -13.39 -4.05 -4.21
N TYR A 324 -13.17 -3.20 -3.20
CA TYR A 324 -14.28 -2.62 -2.46
C TYR A 324 -15.15 -1.75 -3.35
N ASP A 325 -16.45 -1.78 -3.12
CA ASP A 325 -17.38 -0.90 -3.81
C ASP A 325 -17.18 0.54 -3.31
N PRO A 326 -17.00 1.55 -4.18
CA PRO A 326 -16.88 2.95 -3.75
C PRO A 326 -18.07 3.47 -2.94
N GLN A 327 -19.25 2.85 -3.05
CA GLN A 327 -20.42 3.18 -2.22
C GLN A 327 -20.31 2.62 -0.81
N PHE A 328 -19.46 1.61 -0.57
CA PHE A 328 -19.41 0.92 0.70
C PHE A 328 -19.09 1.87 1.86
N LEU A 329 -17.99 2.63 1.81
CA LEU A 329 -17.67 3.59 2.88
C LEU A 329 -18.60 4.82 2.88
N ALA A 330 -19.23 5.12 1.75
CA ALA A 330 -20.18 6.22 1.57
C ALA A 330 -21.55 5.94 2.18
N GLU A 331 -21.89 4.67 2.39
CA GLU A 331 -23.21 4.24 2.88
C GLU A 331 -23.11 3.49 4.23
N TRP A 332 -22.03 2.74 4.46
CA TRP A 332 -21.88 1.88 5.63
C TRP A 332 -21.34 2.64 6.86
N TYR A 333 -22.23 3.02 7.78
CA TYR A 333 -21.89 3.80 9.00
C TYR A 333 -21.17 5.12 8.68
N THR A 334 -21.86 5.99 7.94
CA THR A 334 -21.31 7.22 7.34
C THR A 334 -20.77 8.25 8.34
N ASP A 335 -21.16 8.15 9.60
CA ASP A 335 -20.72 9.01 10.70
C ASP A 335 -19.35 8.60 11.27
N LEU A 336 -18.90 7.36 10.99
CA LEU A 336 -17.64 6.83 11.48
C LEU A 336 -16.45 7.22 10.58
N PRO A 337 -15.23 7.35 11.13
CA PRO A 337 -14.04 7.54 10.32
C PRO A 337 -13.73 6.31 9.44
N PRO A 338 -13.01 6.47 8.33
CA PRO A 338 -12.57 7.75 7.76
C PRO A 338 -13.74 8.47 7.08
N GLN A 339 -13.73 9.80 7.04
CA GLN A 339 -14.82 10.58 6.43
C GLN A 339 -14.80 10.57 4.89
N HIS A 340 -13.83 9.88 4.28
CA HIS A 340 -13.65 9.75 2.84
C HIS A 340 -14.51 8.61 2.25
N GLY A 341 -15.83 8.83 2.17
CA GLY A 341 -16.80 7.78 1.79
C GLY A 341 -16.55 7.08 0.44
N GLY A 342 -15.85 7.72 -0.51
CA GLY A 342 -15.56 7.13 -1.83
C GLY A 342 -14.26 6.33 -1.92
N SER A 343 -13.51 6.18 -0.82
CA SER A 343 -12.26 5.43 -0.85
C SER A 343 -12.50 3.92 -0.89
N ILE A 344 -11.64 3.21 -1.62
CA ILE A 344 -11.61 1.75 -1.69
C ILE A 344 -10.29 1.17 -1.17
N ALA A 345 -9.47 2.00 -0.51
CA ALA A 345 -8.20 1.58 0.10
C ALA A 345 -8.44 0.66 1.30
N ARG A 346 -7.61 -0.36 1.48
CA ARG A 346 -7.78 -1.36 2.56
C ARG A 346 -7.69 -0.70 3.93
N ARG A 347 -6.72 0.21 4.15
CA ARG A 347 -6.62 0.98 5.40
C ARG A 347 -7.92 1.63 5.84
N HIS A 348 -8.63 2.25 4.91
CA HIS A 348 -9.83 3.00 5.21
C HIS A 348 -11.00 2.08 5.56
N VAL A 349 -11.05 0.91 4.92
CA VAL A 349 -12.01 -0.13 5.28
C VAL A 349 -11.70 -0.70 6.66
N LEU A 350 -10.44 -0.99 6.98
CA LEU A 350 -10.04 -1.52 8.30
C LEU A 350 -10.22 -0.48 9.42
N GLU A 351 -9.93 0.79 9.15
CA GLU A 351 -10.24 1.91 10.04
C GLU A 351 -11.74 1.97 10.34
N ARG A 352 -12.61 1.88 9.31
CA ARG A 352 -14.06 1.85 9.48
C ARG A 352 -14.53 0.65 10.29
N TYR A 353 -13.91 -0.52 10.11
CA TYR A 353 -14.21 -1.71 10.94
C TYR A 353 -13.86 -1.48 12.41
N ALA A 354 -12.67 -0.94 12.70
CA ALA A 354 -12.27 -0.63 14.07
C ALA A 354 -13.19 0.42 14.70
N ALA A 355 -13.58 1.45 13.95
CA ALA A 355 -14.53 2.45 14.41
C ALA A 355 -15.92 1.86 14.70
N LYS A 356 -16.42 0.96 13.84
CA LYS A 356 -17.70 0.25 14.06
C LYS A 356 -17.68 -0.60 15.34
N LEU A 357 -16.50 -1.02 15.77
CA LEU A 357 -16.29 -1.79 17.00
C LEU A 357 -16.02 -0.91 18.23
N ASP A 358 -16.03 0.43 18.08
CA ASP A 358 -15.60 1.37 19.12
C ASP A 358 -14.17 1.10 19.60
N GLN A 359 -13.29 0.71 18.67
CA GLN A 359 -11.91 0.27 18.93
C GLN A 359 -10.87 1.08 18.16
N THR A 360 -11.19 2.30 17.73
CA THR A 360 -10.24 3.20 17.03
C THR A 360 -8.99 3.47 17.87
N GLU A 361 -9.14 3.76 19.17
CA GLU A 361 -7.99 3.98 20.07
C GLU A 361 -7.16 2.70 20.25
N LEU A 362 -7.82 1.54 20.30
CA LEU A 362 -7.15 0.25 20.39
C LEU A 362 -6.36 -0.04 19.11
N ARG A 363 -6.88 0.26 17.92
CA ARG A 363 -6.16 0.07 16.65
C ARG A 363 -4.82 0.83 16.63
N GLY A 364 -4.81 2.06 17.14
CA GLY A 364 -3.58 2.86 17.24
C GLY A 364 -2.56 2.35 18.27
N SER A 365 -2.98 1.52 19.22
CA SER A 365 -2.14 1.05 20.35
C SER A 365 -1.93 -0.46 20.40
N SER A 366 -2.59 -1.24 19.55
CA SER A 366 -2.44 -2.69 19.43
C SER A 366 -1.04 -3.08 18.95
N LEU A 367 -0.70 -4.37 19.07
CA LEU A 367 0.62 -4.86 18.65
C LEU A 367 0.71 -5.06 17.14
N LEU A 368 -0.33 -5.65 16.55
CA LEU A 368 -0.39 -5.95 15.12
C LEU A 368 -0.24 -4.67 14.31
N ASP A 369 0.70 -4.71 13.38
CA ASP A 369 0.84 -3.76 12.30
C ASP A 369 0.29 -4.39 11.02
N ASP A 370 1.04 -5.25 10.33
CA ASP A 370 0.56 -5.93 9.12
C ASP A 370 1.18 -7.32 8.89
N VAL A 371 0.49 -8.15 8.11
CA VAL A 371 1.02 -9.42 7.57
C VAL A 371 1.98 -9.13 6.42
N THR A 372 3.25 -9.48 6.60
CA THR A 372 4.34 -9.17 5.64
C THR A 372 4.97 -10.40 5.00
N GLU A 373 4.69 -11.60 5.52
CA GLU A 373 5.05 -12.86 4.87
C GLU A 373 3.93 -13.89 5.03
N VAL A 374 3.63 -14.64 3.97
CA VAL A 374 2.82 -15.86 4.07
C VAL A 374 3.66 -17.07 3.65
N GLN A 375 3.62 -18.13 4.46
CA GLN A 375 4.35 -19.36 4.25
C GLN A 375 3.40 -20.43 3.70
N LEU A 376 3.80 -21.04 2.60
CA LEU A 376 3.00 -21.97 1.83
C LEU A 376 3.76 -23.29 1.64
N GLU A 377 3.04 -24.39 1.70
CA GLU A 377 3.53 -25.72 1.36
C GLU A 377 2.59 -26.34 0.32
N LEU A 378 3.08 -26.39 -0.93
CA LEU A 378 2.28 -26.67 -2.12
C LEU A 378 2.88 -27.82 -2.93
N ASP A 379 2.00 -28.60 -3.55
CA ASP A 379 2.36 -29.49 -4.65
C ASP A 379 2.77 -28.69 -5.90
N GLU A 380 3.31 -29.39 -6.90
CA GLU A 380 3.77 -28.76 -8.14
C GLU A 380 2.66 -28.01 -8.88
N ALA A 381 1.44 -28.56 -8.94
CA ALA A 381 0.34 -27.94 -9.68
C ALA A 381 -0.16 -26.66 -9.01
N GLU A 382 -0.36 -26.66 -7.70
CA GLU A 382 -0.74 -25.47 -6.92
C GLU A 382 0.38 -24.42 -6.92
N ARG A 383 1.65 -24.83 -6.88
CA ARG A 383 2.79 -23.91 -6.97
C ARG A 383 2.84 -23.20 -8.31
N GLU A 384 2.84 -23.92 -9.43
CA GLU A 384 2.91 -23.29 -10.77
C GLU A 384 1.67 -22.42 -11.05
N HIS A 385 0.52 -22.82 -10.53
CA HIS A 385 -0.70 -22.02 -10.62
C HIS A 385 -0.58 -20.70 -9.85
N LEU A 386 -0.10 -20.73 -8.59
CA LEU A 386 0.17 -19.53 -7.80
C LEU A 386 1.20 -18.62 -8.51
N PHE A 387 2.27 -19.17 -9.06
CA PHE A 387 3.27 -18.40 -9.79
C PHE A 387 2.69 -17.70 -11.02
N THR A 388 1.83 -18.39 -11.77
CA THR A 388 1.15 -17.79 -12.91
C THR A 388 0.24 -16.62 -12.49
N VAL A 389 -0.45 -16.75 -11.36
CA VAL A 389 -1.29 -15.69 -10.78
C VAL A 389 -0.44 -14.49 -10.37
N CYS A 390 0.64 -14.71 -9.61
CA CYS A 390 1.52 -13.64 -9.19
C CYS A 390 2.24 -12.94 -10.36
N ASP A 391 2.65 -13.69 -11.39
CA ASP A 391 3.23 -13.14 -12.62
C ASP A 391 2.22 -12.30 -13.41
N ALA A 392 0.92 -12.59 -13.29
CA ALA A 392 -0.15 -11.77 -13.84
C ALA A 392 -0.31 -10.44 -13.11
N PHE A 393 -0.03 -10.42 -11.81
CA PHE A 393 -0.07 -9.23 -10.95
C PHE A 393 1.23 -8.42 -10.97
N GLY A 394 2.22 -8.84 -11.76
CA GLY A 394 3.52 -8.17 -11.85
C GLY A 394 4.38 -8.35 -10.60
N TRP A 395 4.10 -9.36 -9.78
CA TRP A 395 4.93 -9.70 -8.62
C TRP A 395 6.23 -10.34 -9.08
N GLU A 396 7.31 -10.06 -8.35
CA GLU A 396 8.63 -10.59 -8.67
C GLU A 396 8.87 -11.92 -8.00
N ARG A 397 9.64 -12.81 -8.62
CA ARG A 397 9.97 -14.13 -8.07
C ARG A 397 11.48 -14.35 -7.99
N ASP A 398 11.91 -14.80 -6.83
CA ASP A 398 13.25 -15.32 -6.55
C ASP A 398 13.18 -16.83 -6.28
N GLU A 399 14.21 -17.58 -6.68
CA GLU A 399 14.31 -19.02 -6.46
C GLU A 399 15.57 -19.36 -5.65
N ALA A 400 15.41 -20.27 -4.68
CA ALA A 400 16.48 -20.89 -3.92
C ALA A 400 16.35 -22.42 -3.98
N ALA A 401 17.37 -23.13 -3.49
CA ALA A 401 17.43 -24.59 -3.62
C ALA A 401 16.25 -25.36 -2.98
N ASP A 402 15.61 -24.80 -1.97
CA ASP A 402 14.57 -25.44 -1.15
C ASP A 402 13.25 -24.67 -1.08
N ARG A 403 13.16 -23.51 -1.75
CA ARG A 403 12.00 -22.62 -1.68
C ARG A 403 11.99 -21.61 -2.81
N TRP A 404 10.82 -21.03 -3.04
CA TRP A 404 10.62 -19.87 -3.88
C TRP A 404 10.11 -18.70 -3.04
N THR A 405 10.40 -17.49 -3.46
CA THR A 405 9.86 -16.28 -2.85
C THR A 405 9.25 -15.40 -3.91
N THR A 406 7.95 -15.13 -3.79
CA THR A 406 7.25 -14.18 -4.65
C THR A 406 6.96 -12.91 -3.88
N ARG A 407 7.18 -11.73 -4.46
CA ARG A 407 7.11 -10.43 -3.77
C ARG A 407 6.11 -9.50 -4.46
N GLY A 408 5.15 -9.04 -3.68
CA GLY A 408 4.30 -7.92 -4.03
C GLY A 408 4.62 -6.71 -3.14
N PRO A 409 3.92 -5.59 -3.35
CA PRO A 409 4.00 -4.45 -2.45
C PRO A 409 3.62 -4.82 -1.01
N GLY A 410 4.49 -4.56 -0.03
CA GLY A 410 4.26 -4.80 1.40
C GLY A 410 4.31 -6.27 1.85
N VAL A 411 4.49 -7.24 0.95
CA VAL A 411 4.34 -8.66 1.29
C VAL A 411 5.19 -9.59 0.42
N ARG A 412 5.62 -10.70 1.02
CA ARG A 412 6.19 -11.84 0.28
C ARG A 412 5.48 -13.16 0.57
N LEU A 413 5.45 -14.05 -0.42
CA LEU A 413 5.01 -15.44 -0.27
C LEU A 413 6.24 -16.33 -0.31
N VAL A 414 6.45 -17.11 0.75
CA VAL A 414 7.51 -18.11 0.80
C VAL A 414 6.89 -19.48 0.53
N VAL A 415 7.20 -20.04 -0.63
CA VAL A 415 6.63 -21.31 -1.09
C VAL A 415 7.65 -22.42 -0.94
N ARG A 416 7.27 -23.51 -0.29
CA ARG A 416 8.04 -24.76 -0.20
C ARG A 416 7.29 -25.90 -0.88
N PRO A 417 8.00 -26.91 -1.42
CA PRO A 417 7.34 -28.09 -1.94
C PRO A 417 6.73 -28.93 -0.81
N SER A 418 5.60 -29.57 -1.07
CA SER A 418 5.03 -30.57 -0.17
C SER A 418 6.01 -31.75 0.07
N PRO A 419 6.16 -32.23 1.32
CA PRO A 419 7.04 -33.35 1.65
C PRO A 419 6.65 -34.63 0.90
N GLY A 420 7.62 -35.24 0.20
CA GLY A 420 7.49 -36.57 -0.39
C GLY A 420 6.38 -36.69 -1.44
N ASP A 421 6.14 -35.64 -2.22
CA ASP A 421 5.05 -35.52 -3.21
C ASP A 421 3.65 -35.67 -2.58
N GLY A 422 3.52 -35.35 -1.29
CA GLY A 422 2.23 -35.31 -0.58
C GLY A 422 1.31 -34.17 -1.05
N PRO A 423 0.02 -34.20 -0.68
CA PRO A 423 -0.91 -33.15 -1.05
C PRO A 423 -0.49 -31.81 -0.43
N SER A 424 -0.84 -30.70 -1.09
CA SER A 424 -0.64 -29.36 -0.54
C SER A 424 -1.29 -29.23 0.84
N ARG A 425 -0.63 -28.44 1.70
CA ARG A 425 -1.20 -27.99 2.97
C ARG A 425 -1.74 -26.56 2.89
N GLY A 426 -1.45 -25.84 1.80
CA GLY A 426 -1.80 -24.44 1.66
C GLY A 426 -0.96 -23.58 2.59
N VAL A 427 -1.61 -22.70 3.36
CA VAL A 427 -0.94 -21.82 4.33
C VAL A 427 -0.47 -22.63 5.55
N THR A 428 0.84 -22.65 5.77
CA THR A 428 1.49 -23.30 6.93
C THR A 428 1.95 -22.32 7.99
N GLY A 429 1.93 -21.02 7.68
CA GLY A 429 2.23 -19.95 8.62
C GLY A 429 2.23 -18.58 7.96
N PHE A 430 2.41 -17.54 8.76
CA PHE A 430 2.59 -16.17 8.28
C PHE A 430 3.33 -15.33 9.33
N VAL A 431 4.05 -14.31 8.86
CA VAL A 431 4.80 -13.36 9.69
C VAL A 431 4.13 -12.01 9.61
N MET A 432 4.06 -11.34 10.76
CA MET A 432 3.52 -10.01 10.92
C MET A 432 4.57 -9.06 11.47
N THR A 433 4.56 -7.81 11.02
CA THR A 433 5.22 -6.72 11.72
C THR A 433 4.40 -6.32 12.94
N LEU A 434 5.10 -5.82 13.95
CA LEU A 434 4.51 -5.30 15.17
C LEU A 434 4.91 -3.84 15.33
N ARG A 435 3.99 -3.00 15.81
CA ARG A 435 4.25 -1.58 16.08
C ARG A 435 5.33 -1.35 17.14
N ARG A 436 5.59 -2.37 17.96
CA ARG A 436 6.63 -2.35 18.99
C ARG A 436 7.17 -3.76 19.24
N PRO A 437 8.43 -3.87 19.70
CA PRO A 437 8.98 -5.16 20.10
C PRO A 437 8.20 -5.84 21.22
N VAL A 438 8.14 -7.17 21.18
CA VAL A 438 7.49 -7.99 22.21
C VAL A 438 8.46 -9.04 22.75
N GLU A 439 8.68 -9.01 24.06
CA GLU A 439 9.43 -10.05 24.78
C GLU A 439 8.45 -10.95 25.53
N ARG A 440 8.13 -12.11 24.93
CA ARG A 440 7.14 -13.04 25.45
C ARG A 440 7.39 -14.47 24.96
N ASP A 441 7.09 -15.44 25.83
CA ASP A 441 7.08 -16.86 25.47
C ASP A 441 6.01 -17.17 24.42
N PRO A 442 6.26 -18.10 23.47
CA PRO A 442 5.27 -18.48 22.47
C PRO A 442 3.94 -18.93 23.09
N ILE A 443 2.84 -18.58 22.42
CA ILE A 443 1.48 -18.94 22.83
C ILE A 443 1.00 -20.10 21.96
N GLU A 444 0.60 -21.20 22.60
CA GLU A 444 0.00 -22.35 21.94
C GLU A 444 -1.53 -22.29 22.05
N LEU A 445 -2.21 -22.36 20.91
CA LEU A 445 -3.67 -22.30 20.80
C LEU A 445 -4.09 -23.48 19.92
N GLY A 446 -4.14 -24.67 20.51
CA GLY A 446 -4.31 -25.91 19.76
C GLY A 446 -3.15 -26.14 18.79
N LYS A 447 -3.45 -26.23 17.49
CA LYS A 447 -2.44 -26.38 16.43
C LYS A 447 -1.79 -25.08 15.96
N ILE A 448 -2.24 -23.93 16.46
CA ILE A 448 -1.62 -22.64 16.18
C ILE A 448 -0.54 -22.34 17.23
N LEU A 449 0.67 -22.04 16.76
CA LEU A 449 1.74 -21.47 17.58
C LEU A 449 1.95 -20.01 17.17
N LEU A 450 1.82 -19.08 18.11
CA LEU A 450 2.19 -17.68 17.94
C LEU A 450 3.51 -17.42 18.68
N SER A 451 4.52 -16.95 17.96
CA SER A 451 5.85 -16.64 18.50
C SER A 451 6.25 -15.21 18.19
N PHE A 452 7.18 -14.64 18.96
CA PHE A 452 7.61 -13.24 18.87
C PHE A 452 9.14 -13.16 18.77
N GLU A 453 9.63 -12.31 17.87
CA GLU A 453 11.06 -11.98 17.76
C GLU A 453 11.20 -10.50 17.43
N GLY A 454 11.66 -9.71 18.41
CA GLY A 454 11.73 -8.26 18.27
C GLY A 454 10.36 -7.68 17.91
N ALA A 455 10.31 -6.88 16.84
CA ALA A 455 9.09 -6.27 16.29
C ALA A 455 8.38 -7.16 15.25
N THR A 456 8.50 -8.49 15.38
CA THR A 456 7.82 -9.44 14.50
C THR A 456 7.07 -10.50 15.31
N ALA A 457 5.95 -10.98 14.77
CA ALA A 457 5.23 -12.14 15.26
C ALA A 457 5.06 -13.17 14.15
N THR A 458 5.22 -14.44 14.46
CA THR A 458 5.03 -15.55 13.51
C THR A 458 3.94 -16.48 14.00
N VAL A 459 2.95 -16.72 13.15
CA VAL A 459 1.94 -17.78 13.30
C VAL A 459 2.41 -19.00 12.53
N ILE A 460 2.42 -20.17 13.18
CA ILE A 460 2.67 -21.47 12.57
C ILE A 460 1.43 -22.34 12.70
N VAL A 461 0.99 -22.91 11.58
CA VAL A 461 -0.12 -23.87 11.50
C VAL A 461 0.46 -25.28 11.52
N ARG A 462 0.39 -25.94 12.68
CA ARG A 462 0.87 -27.32 12.86
C ARG A 462 -0.10 -28.31 12.17
N PRO A 463 0.41 -29.44 11.64
CA PRO A 463 -0.39 -30.45 10.95
C PRO A 463 -1.46 -31.12 11.83
#